data_AF-A0A367J148-F1
#
_entry.id   AF-A0A367J148-F1
#
_cell.length_a   1.000
_cell.length_b   1.000
_cell.length_c   1.000
_cell.angle_alpha   90.00
_cell.angle_beta   90.00
_cell.angle_gamma   90.00
#
_symmetry.space_group_name_H-M   'P 1'
#
loop_
_entity.id
_entity.type
_entity.pdbx_description
1 polymer ?
#
loop_
_entity_poly.entity_id
_entity_poly.type
_entity_poly.pdbx_seq_one_letter_code
_entity_poly.pdbx_strand_id
1 'polypeptide(L)'
;MASKGTEKTLQKLRESVNNGNYYEAHQMYRTVARRYNKQHKYKDTIHLLHDGAILLLQHKQNGSGSDLANYMLDTYKSANLPVDEASLGK
;
A
#
# COMPACT_ATOMS: atom_id res chain seq x y z
N MET A 1 5.55 -8.51 -9.67
CA MET A 1 4.07 -8.58 -9.72
C MET A 1 3.56 -9.10 -8.39
N ALA A 2 2.40 -8.62 -7.92
CA ALA A 2 1.81 -9.06 -6.65
C ALA A 2 1.23 -10.48 -6.78
N SER A 3 1.09 -11.20 -5.68
CA SER A 3 0.43 -12.51 -5.71
C SER A 3 -1.06 -12.39 -6.11
N LYS A 4 -1.63 -13.44 -6.73
CA LYS A 4 -3.03 -13.46 -7.21
C LYS A 4 -4.06 -13.10 -6.11
N GLY A 5 -3.78 -13.47 -4.87
CA GLY A 5 -4.62 -13.10 -3.71
C GLY A 5 -4.53 -11.62 -3.34
N THR A 6 -3.35 -11.03 -3.52
CA THR A 6 -3.12 -9.60 -3.31
C THR A 6 -3.82 -8.76 -4.37
N GLU A 7 -3.79 -9.17 -5.64
CA GLU A 7 -4.43 -8.43 -6.74
C GLU A 7 -5.95 -8.26 -6.53
N LYS A 8 -6.64 -9.31 -6.09
CA LYS A 8 -8.09 -9.23 -5.77
C LYS A 8 -8.38 -8.28 -4.61
N THR A 9 -7.49 -8.22 -3.63
CA THR A 9 -7.62 -7.29 -2.49
C THR A 9 -7.39 -5.86 -2.96
N LEU A 10 -6.37 -5.65 -3.79
CA LEU A 10 -6.02 -4.37 -4.37
C LEU A 10 -7.17 -3.80 -5.21
N GLN A 11 -7.76 -4.62 -6.08
CA GLN A 11 -8.91 -4.22 -6.90
C GLN A 11 -10.06 -3.67 -6.05
N LYS A 12 -10.45 -4.37 -4.99
CA LYS A 12 -11.52 -3.92 -4.08
C LYS A 12 -11.19 -2.59 -3.38
N LEU A 13 -9.93 -2.40 -3.01
CA LEU A 13 -9.49 -1.16 -2.36
C LEU A 13 -9.48 0.01 -3.36
N ARG A 14 -9.02 -0.22 -4.59
CA ARG A 14 -9.10 0.77 -5.68
C ARG A 14 -10.55 1.19 -5.95
N GLU A 15 -11.46 0.24 -6.05
CA GLU A 15 -12.90 0.50 -6.19
C GLU A 15 -13.43 1.34 -5.03
N SER A 16 -13.06 1.02 -3.78
CA SER A 16 -13.47 1.80 -2.61
C SER A 16 -12.99 3.26 -2.68
N VAL A 17 -11.74 3.50 -3.08
CA VAL A 17 -11.20 4.86 -3.25
C VAL A 17 -11.94 5.59 -4.38
N ASN A 18 -12.14 4.95 -5.53
CA ASN A 18 -12.81 5.56 -6.67
C ASN A 18 -14.29 5.88 -6.39
N ASN A 19 -14.92 5.17 -5.46
CA ASN A 19 -16.28 5.45 -4.98
C ASN A 19 -16.34 6.57 -3.92
N GLY A 20 -15.21 7.16 -3.53
CA GLY A 20 -15.14 8.23 -2.54
C GLY A 20 -15.08 7.76 -1.08
N ASN A 21 -15.00 6.45 -0.84
CA ASN A 21 -14.92 5.87 0.51
C ASN A 21 -13.47 5.90 1.02
N TYR A 22 -12.90 7.10 1.10
CA TYR A 22 -11.46 7.31 1.30
C TYR A 22 -10.97 6.84 2.66
N TYR A 23 -11.70 7.18 3.73
CA TYR A 23 -11.31 6.82 5.09
C TYR A 23 -11.35 5.30 5.27
N GLU A 24 -12.43 4.66 4.83
CA GLU A 24 -12.60 3.21 4.89
C GLU A 24 -11.52 2.51 4.07
N ALA A 25 -11.26 2.98 2.84
CA ALA A 25 -10.21 2.44 1.99
C ALA A 25 -8.84 2.56 2.68
N HIS A 26 -8.50 3.73 3.24
CA HIS A 26 -7.25 3.97 3.94
C HIS A 26 -7.07 3.03 5.14
N GLN A 27 -8.08 2.87 5.99
CA GLN A 27 -8.01 1.94 7.12
C GLN A 27 -7.86 0.48 6.66
N MET A 28 -8.51 0.12 5.56
CA MET A 28 -8.38 -1.22 4.99
C MET A 28 -7.00 -1.47 4.38
N TYR A 29 -6.39 -0.50 3.69
CA TYR A 29 -4.99 -0.57 3.25
C TYR A 29 -4.06 -0.85 4.42
N ARG A 30 -4.18 -0.08 5.52
CA ARG A 30 -3.36 -0.27 6.74
C ARG A 30 -3.57 -1.66 7.35
N THR A 31 -4.82 -2.13 7.42
CA THR A 31 -5.15 -3.44 7.99
C THR A 31 -4.55 -4.58 7.18
N VAL A 32 -4.65 -4.52 5.85
CA VAL A 32 -4.09 -5.55 4.97
C VAL A 32 -2.56 -5.51 5.00
N ALA A 33 -1.95 -4.33 4.99
CA ALA A 33 -0.50 -4.17 5.11
C ALA A 33 0.06 -4.77 6.41
N ARG A 34 -0.58 -4.49 7.56
CA ARG A 34 -0.23 -5.12 8.85
C ARG A 34 -0.25 -6.64 8.78
N ARG A 35 -1.32 -7.19 8.19
CA ARG A 35 -1.47 -8.64 8.01
C ARG A 35 -0.38 -9.23 7.11
N TYR A 36 -0.09 -8.58 5.98
CA TYR A 36 0.94 -9.05 5.04
C TYR A 36 2.35 -8.95 5.62
N ASN A 37 2.66 -7.89 6.37
CA ASN A 37 3.93 -7.77 7.09
C ASN A 37 4.09 -8.87 8.14
N LYS A 38 3.04 -9.23 8.90
CA LYS A 38 3.08 -10.38 9.83
C LYS A 38 3.31 -11.71 9.10
N GLN A 39 2.89 -11.82 7.83
CA GLN A 39 3.14 -12.97 6.97
C GLN A 39 4.48 -12.89 6.22
N HIS A 40 5.32 -11.88 6.49
CA HIS A 40 6.58 -11.64 5.79
C HIS A 40 6.42 -11.44 4.27
N LYS A 41 5.23 -11.04 3.81
CA LYS A 41 4.91 -10.79 2.39
C LYS A 41 5.31 -9.37 1.98
N TYR A 42 6.54 -8.96 2.27
CA TYR A 42 6.97 -7.57 2.16
C TYR A 42 6.84 -6.99 0.75
N LYS A 43 7.15 -7.78 -0.28
CA LYS A 43 6.98 -7.34 -1.69
C LYS A 43 5.53 -7.02 -2.05
N ASP A 44 4.59 -7.84 -1.56
CA ASP A 44 3.16 -7.61 -1.75
C ASP A 44 2.69 -6.42 -0.91
N THR A 45 3.16 -6.27 0.33
CA THR A 45 2.85 -5.10 1.16
C THR A 45 3.32 -3.80 0.53
N ILE A 46 4.55 -3.77 0.00
CA ILE A 46 5.11 -2.59 -0.67
C ILE A 46 4.28 -2.22 -1.89
N HIS A 47 3.90 -3.19 -2.73
CA HIS A 47 3.03 -2.93 -3.88
C HIS A 47 1.70 -2.32 -3.42
N LEU A 48 1.05 -2.97 -2.45
CA LEU A 48 -0.23 -2.53 -1.90
C LEU A 48 -0.17 -1.09 -1.36
N LEU A 49 0.87 -0.75 -0.60
CA LEU A 49 1.03 0.57 0.00
C LEU A 49 1.36 1.64 -1.04
N HIS A 50 2.24 1.33 -2.00
CA HIS A 50 2.57 2.22 -3.12
C HIS A 50 1.31 2.58 -3.93
N ASP A 51 0.55 1.56 -4.35
CA ASP A 51 -0.66 1.77 -5.14
C ASP A 51 -1.71 2.59 -4.38
N GLY A 52 -1.95 2.26 -3.10
CA GLY A 52 -2.87 3.01 -2.25
C GLY A 52 -2.42 4.46 -2.03
N ALA A 53 -1.12 4.69 -1.83
CA ALA A 53 -0.57 6.03 -1.65
C ALA A 53 -0.78 6.89 -2.91
N ILE A 54 -0.38 6.39 -4.08
CA ILE A 54 -0.56 7.10 -5.36
C ILE A 54 -2.03 7.40 -5.61
N LEU A 55 -2.92 6.42 -5.44
CA LEU A 55 -4.34 6.60 -5.72
C LEU A 55 -4.97 7.64 -4.79
N LEU A 56 -4.68 7.59 -3.48
CA LEU A 56 -5.21 8.58 -2.52
C LEU A 56 -4.66 9.99 -2.79
N LEU A 57 -3.39 10.11 -3.18
CA LEU A 57 -2.80 11.40 -3.58
C LEU A 57 -3.47 11.96 -4.84
N GLN A 58 -3.75 11.13 -5.85
CA GLN A 58 -4.49 11.54 -7.05
C GLN A 58 -5.89 12.07 -6.73
N HIS A 59 -6.55 11.51 -5.69
CA HIS A 59 -7.83 11.96 -5.17
C HIS A 59 -7.73 13.08 -4.10
N LYS A 60 -6.57 13.74 -4.01
CA LYS A 60 -6.28 14.86 -3.08
C LYS A 60 -6.37 14.51 -1.59
N GLN A 61 -6.36 13.22 -1.24
CA GLN A 61 -6.35 12.73 0.13
C GLN A 61 -4.91 12.70 0.67
N ASN A 62 -4.27 13.87 0.75
CA ASN A 62 -2.84 14.01 1.02
C ASN A 62 -2.42 13.36 2.35
N GLY A 63 -3.22 13.52 3.41
CA GLY A 63 -2.93 12.92 4.72
C GLY A 63 -2.90 11.40 4.66
N SER A 64 -3.93 10.79 4.07
CA SER A 64 -4.01 9.34 3.93
C SER A 64 -2.97 8.77 2.97
N GLY A 65 -2.73 9.44 1.84
CA GLY A 65 -1.69 9.04 0.88
C GLY A 65 -0.29 9.11 1.49
N SER A 66 0.04 10.18 2.21
CA SER A 66 1.34 10.34 2.88
C SER A 66 1.53 9.33 4.01
N ASP A 67 0.47 9.01 4.76
CA ASP A 67 0.52 7.97 5.79
C ASP A 67 0.85 6.58 5.19
N LEU A 68 0.23 6.21 4.06
CA LEU A 68 0.54 4.96 3.38
C LEU A 68 1.96 4.93 2.81
N ALA A 69 2.45 6.06 2.27
CA ALA A 69 3.83 6.18 1.80
C ALA A 69 4.84 6.02 2.97
N ASN A 70 4.60 6.66 4.11
CA ASN A 70 5.43 6.47 5.30
C ASN A 70 5.40 5.02 5.78
N TYR A 71 4.22 4.39 5.78
CA TYR A 71 4.12 2.99 6.16
C TYR A 71 4.87 2.05 5.19
N MET A 72 4.97 2.42 3.91
CA MET A 72 5.79 1.70 2.95
C MET A 72 7.28 1.76 3.36
N LEU A 73 7.78 2.94 3.72
CA LEU A 73 9.17 3.12 4.18
C LEU A 73 9.45 2.32 5.46
N ASP A 74 8.51 2.31 6.41
CA ASP A 74 8.64 1.49 7.62
C ASP A 74 8.68 0.00 7.31
N THR A 75 7.97 -0.44 6.27
CA THR A 75 8.03 -1.82 5.78
C THR A 75 9.40 -2.15 5.19
N TYR A 76 9.98 -1.27 4.38
CA TYR A 76 11.36 -1.43 3.88
C TYR A 76 12.36 -1.56 5.02
N LYS A 77 12.30 -0.66 6.00
CA LYS A 77 13.18 -0.67 7.18
C LYS A 77 13.02 -1.95 7.99
N SER A 78 11.78 -2.31 8.33
CA SER A 78 11.51 -3.50 9.17
C SER A 78 11.92 -4.80 8.50
N ALA A 79 11.87 -4.86 7.17
CA ALA A 79 12.25 -6.04 6.40
C ALA A 79 13.74 -6.04 5.99
N ASN A 80 14.53 -5.02 6.38
CA ASN A 80 15.92 -4.81 5.96
C ASN A 80 16.10 -4.95 4.43
N LEU A 81 15.15 -4.41 3.66
CA LEU A 81 15.20 -4.50 2.20
C LEU A 81 16.14 -3.43 1.63
N PRO A 82 17.01 -3.77 0.66
CA PRO A 82 17.90 -2.81 0.03
C PRO A 82 17.12 -1.79 -0.81
N VAL A 83 17.63 -0.57 -0.84
CA VAL A 83 17.18 0.45 -1.78
C VAL A 83 17.94 0.22 -3.09
N ASP A 84 17.27 -0.41 -4.06
CA ASP A 84 17.77 -0.65 -5.42
C ASP A 84 16.94 0.17 -6.43
N GLU A 85 17.25 0.05 -7.73
CA GLU A 85 16.51 0.77 -8.79
C GLU A 85 15.01 0.42 -8.80
N ALA A 86 14.65 -0.82 -8.45
CA ALA A 86 13.25 -1.23 -8.37
C ALA A 86 12.52 -0.65 -7.15
N SER A 87 13.26 -0.40 -6.06
CA SER A 87 12.80 0.35 -4.90
C SER A 87 12.72 1.86 -5.17
N LEU A 88 13.54 2.40 -6.08
CA LEU A 88 13.57 3.83 -6.43
C LEU A 88 12.40 4.23 -7.35
N GLY A 89 11.94 3.31 -8.20
CA GLY A 89 10.79 3.53 -9.09
C GLY A 89 9.42 3.36 -8.43
N LYS A 90 9.38 3.18 -7.10
CA LYS A 90 8.17 3.06 -6.26
C LYS A 90 8.26 4.09 -5.15
#